data_AF-A0A9D3QK21-F1
#
_entry.id   AF-A0A9D3QK21-F1
#
_cell.length_a   1.000
_cell.length_b   1.000
_cell.length_c   1.000
_cell.angle_alpha   90.00
_cell.angle_beta   90.00
_cell.angle_gamma   90.00
#
_symmetry.space_group_name_H-M   'P 1'
#
loop_
_entity.id
_entity.type
_entity.pdbx_description
1 polymer ?
#
loop_
_entity_poly.entity_id
_entity_poly.type
_entity_poly.pdbx_seq_one_letter_code
_entity_poly.pdbx_strand_id
1 'polypeptide(L)'
;MPRVLCRRYHTAFLTDGCWSPLRPSVFFTVKMDGTLDVWDFLFKQNDPTLSLKVCDEALYSLRVQDNGRFLSCGSQLGTATLLEISPGLCTLQRNEKALATAMFERETKREKILEARHREMRLKERSRSEQSKEEEGKEVHGEESAEDLIAQAEKEFFDTVEAELKKREKEEEKNEEKDVCEEKDG
;
A
#
# COMPACT_ATOMS: atom_id res chain seq x y z
N MET A 1 3.21 -0.78 -12.96
CA MET A 1 4.62 -0.82 -13.38
C MET A 1 5.15 -2.19 -12.98
N PRO A 2 5.51 -3.05 -13.96
CA PRO A 2 5.88 -4.44 -13.70
C PRO A 2 7.06 -4.53 -12.74
N ARG A 3 6.85 -5.25 -11.63
CA ARG A 3 7.72 -5.29 -10.44
C ARG A 3 8.90 -6.26 -10.55
N VAL A 4 9.17 -6.75 -11.75
CA VAL A 4 10.01 -7.94 -12.03
C VAL A 4 11.49 -7.62 -12.08
N LEU A 5 11.84 -6.43 -12.56
CA LEU A 5 13.23 -6.01 -12.74
C LEU A 5 13.56 -4.78 -11.89
N CYS A 6 12.85 -4.58 -10.78
CA CYS A 6 13.23 -3.58 -9.80
C CYS A 6 14.37 -4.15 -8.95
N ARG A 7 15.59 -4.11 -9.48
CA ARG A 7 16.79 -4.57 -8.76
C ARG A 7 17.39 -3.45 -7.94
N ARG A 8 18.17 -3.88 -6.93
CA ARG A 8 18.97 -3.15 -5.93
C ARG A 8 19.12 -1.65 -6.23
N TYR A 9 18.89 -0.82 -5.20
CA TYR A 9 19.35 0.56 -5.15
C TYR A 9 20.84 0.60 -5.52
N HIS A 10 21.11 0.95 -6.78
CA HIS A 10 22.45 1.20 -7.23
C HIS A 10 22.90 2.53 -6.64
N THR A 11 24.17 2.61 -6.28
CA THR A 11 24.79 3.80 -5.70
C THR A 11 24.78 4.98 -6.67
N ALA A 12 24.64 4.72 -7.96
CA ALA A 12 24.56 5.71 -9.03
C ALA A 12 23.27 5.55 -9.84
N PHE A 13 22.74 6.66 -10.33
CA PHE A 13 21.57 6.68 -11.20
C PHE A 13 21.85 6.01 -12.54
N LEU A 14 20.89 5.23 -13.01
CA LEU A 14 20.89 4.65 -14.36
C LEU A 14 20.49 5.74 -15.36
N THR A 15 21.26 5.87 -16.43
CA THR A 15 21.06 6.94 -17.43
C THR A 15 20.47 6.40 -18.73
N ASP A 16 20.94 5.24 -19.18
CA ASP A 16 20.46 4.60 -20.41
C ASP A 16 20.60 3.07 -20.31
N GLY A 17 19.89 2.35 -21.18
CA GLY A 17 19.94 0.91 -21.26
C GLY A 17 19.35 0.37 -22.54
N CYS A 18 19.88 -0.77 -23.01
CA CYS A 18 19.44 -1.39 -24.25
C CYS A 18 19.52 -2.91 -24.17
N TRP A 19 18.61 -3.57 -24.90
CA TRP A 19 18.60 -5.02 -25.04
C TRP A 19 19.66 -5.48 -26.03
N SER A 20 20.20 -6.69 -25.83
CA SER A 20 20.99 -7.36 -26.86
C SER A 20 20.08 -7.71 -28.05
N PRO A 21 20.46 -7.36 -29.30
CA PRO A 21 19.66 -7.72 -30.48
C PRO A 21 19.69 -9.22 -30.78
N LEU A 22 20.70 -9.95 -30.25
CA LEU A 22 20.89 -11.38 -30.51
C LEU A 22 20.44 -12.28 -29.35
N ARG A 23 20.55 -11.83 -28.10
CA ARG A 23 20.21 -12.64 -26.91
C ARG A 23 19.08 -12.00 -26.10
N PRO A 24 17.87 -12.61 -26.06
CA PRO A 24 16.72 -12.03 -25.36
C PRO A 24 16.88 -12.03 -23.83
N SER A 25 17.84 -12.77 -23.29
CA SER A 25 18.15 -12.79 -21.85
C SER A 25 19.08 -11.68 -21.39
N VAL A 26 19.73 -10.99 -22.34
CA VAL A 26 20.81 -10.05 -22.07
C VAL A 26 20.38 -8.61 -22.33
N PHE A 27 20.65 -7.74 -21.36
CA PHE A 27 20.52 -6.30 -21.53
C PHE A 27 21.68 -5.58 -20.87
N PHE A 28 21.90 -4.36 -21.32
CA PHE A 28 23.00 -3.50 -20.90
C PHE A 28 22.42 -2.26 -20.24
N THR A 29 23.09 -1.76 -19.21
CA THR A 29 22.73 -0.49 -18.58
C THR A 29 23.96 0.32 -18.27
N VAL A 30 23.87 1.63 -18.41
CA VAL A 30 24.93 2.57 -18.03
C VAL A 30 24.50 3.44 -16.86
N LYS A 31 25.48 3.87 -16.08
CA LYS A 31 25.31 4.67 -14.87
C LYS A 31 26.01 6.03 -14.97
N MET A 32 25.59 6.96 -14.12
CA MET A 32 26.25 8.27 -13.96
C MET A 32 27.67 8.19 -13.38
N ASP A 33 28.07 7.05 -12.80
CA ASP A 33 29.44 6.85 -12.35
C ASP A 33 30.36 6.29 -13.44
N GLY A 34 29.92 6.23 -14.70
CA GLY A 34 30.74 5.73 -15.80
C GLY A 34 30.86 4.21 -15.86
N THR A 35 30.02 3.49 -15.10
CA THR A 35 29.95 2.02 -15.12
C THR A 35 28.93 1.54 -16.15
N LEU A 36 29.35 0.58 -16.96
CA LEU A 36 28.50 -0.25 -17.81
C LEU A 36 28.25 -1.60 -17.11
N ASP A 37 26.99 -1.95 -16.92
CA ASP A 37 26.58 -3.26 -16.44
C ASP A 37 26.01 -4.10 -17.58
N VAL A 38 26.43 -5.37 -17.60
CA VAL A 38 25.84 -6.42 -18.42
C VAL A 38 25.00 -7.32 -17.53
N TRP A 39 23.75 -7.50 -17.91
CA TRP A 39 22.79 -8.32 -17.20
C TRP A 39 22.44 -9.53 -18.04
N ASP A 40 22.44 -10.71 -17.44
CA ASP A 40 21.84 -11.91 -18.01
C ASP A 40 20.84 -12.46 -16.99
N PHE A 41 19.54 -12.32 -17.24
CA PHE A 41 18.53 -12.72 -16.27
C PHE A 41 18.28 -14.24 -16.23
N LEU A 42 18.74 -15.00 -17.24
CA LEU A 42 18.71 -16.46 -17.20
C LEU A 42 19.84 -17.00 -16.32
N PHE A 43 20.96 -16.29 -16.26
CA PHE A 43 22.09 -16.63 -15.40
C PHE A 43 21.95 -16.06 -13.98
N LYS A 44 21.79 -14.74 -13.84
CA LYS A 44 21.76 -14.04 -12.55
C LYS A 44 20.60 -13.04 -12.45
N GLN A 45 19.69 -13.31 -11.52
CA GLN A 45 18.43 -12.55 -11.37
C GLN A 45 18.44 -11.37 -10.40
N ASN A 46 19.49 -11.17 -9.60
CA ASN A 46 19.51 -10.06 -8.62
C ASN A 46 20.64 -9.04 -8.80
N ASP A 47 21.76 -9.42 -9.43
CA ASP A 47 22.90 -8.54 -9.65
C ASP A 47 23.36 -8.62 -11.11
N PRO A 48 24.12 -7.63 -11.60
CA PRO A 48 24.71 -7.72 -12.93
C PRO A 48 25.66 -8.90 -13.02
N THR A 49 25.74 -9.48 -14.21
CA THR A 49 26.68 -10.57 -14.52
C THR A 49 28.09 -10.03 -14.65
N LEU A 50 28.22 -8.81 -15.18
CA LEU A 50 29.48 -8.08 -15.31
C LEU A 50 29.23 -6.60 -15.08
N SER A 51 30.12 -5.95 -14.33
CA SER A 51 30.16 -4.49 -14.18
C SER A 51 31.54 -4.01 -14.60
N LEU A 52 31.58 -3.09 -15.56
CA LEU A 52 32.80 -2.56 -16.16
C LEU A 52 32.83 -1.04 -15.99
N LYS A 53 33.87 -0.53 -15.34
CA LYS A 53 34.14 0.90 -15.29
C LYS A 53 34.76 1.33 -16.62
N VAL A 54 34.01 2.07 -17.43
CA VAL A 54 34.44 2.52 -18.78
C VAL A 54 35.20 3.84 -18.68
N CYS A 55 34.67 4.77 -17.90
CA CYS A 55 35.23 6.09 -17.69
C CYS A 55 34.93 6.59 -16.27
N ASP A 56 35.58 7.67 -15.86
CA ASP A 56 35.35 8.29 -14.55
C ASP A 56 34.17 9.26 -14.56
N GLU A 57 33.69 9.67 -15.73
CA GLU A 57 32.56 10.56 -15.91
C GLU A 57 31.24 9.82 -16.19
N ALA A 58 30.13 10.55 -16.13
CA ALA A 58 28.81 10.01 -16.40
C ALA A 58 28.65 9.56 -17.86
N LEU A 59 28.13 8.35 -18.05
CA LEU A 59 27.69 7.87 -19.35
C LEU A 59 26.22 8.25 -19.56
N TYR A 60 25.85 8.69 -20.76
CA TYR A 60 24.50 9.17 -21.09
C TYR A 60 23.84 8.44 -22.25
N SER A 61 24.62 7.78 -23.10
CA SER A 61 24.08 7.09 -24.27
C SER A 61 24.74 5.73 -24.45
N LEU A 62 23.92 4.77 -24.87
CA LEU A 62 24.32 3.38 -25.08
C LEU A 62 23.70 2.86 -26.38
N ARG A 63 24.53 2.29 -27.27
CA ARG A 63 24.04 1.67 -28.52
C ARG A 63 24.77 0.38 -28.83
N VAL A 64 24.02 -0.70 -29.02
CA VAL A 64 24.55 -1.97 -29.52
C VAL A 64 24.49 -1.98 -31.04
N GLN A 65 25.53 -2.53 -31.67
CA GLN A 65 25.47 -2.88 -33.09
C GLN A 65 24.43 -3.99 -33.33
N ASP A 66 23.81 -4.01 -34.52
CA ASP A 66 22.79 -5.01 -34.90
C ASP A 66 23.28 -6.46 -34.81
N ASN A 67 24.58 -6.71 -35.03
CA ASN A 67 25.19 -8.03 -34.89
C ASN A 67 25.58 -8.37 -33.44
N GLY A 68 25.27 -7.51 -32.46
CA GLY A 68 25.56 -7.70 -31.04
C GLY A 68 27.04 -7.73 -30.64
N ARG A 69 27.99 -7.51 -31.57
CA ARG A 69 29.43 -7.65 -31.30
C ARG A 69 30.05 -6.39 -30.70
N PHE A 70 29.62 -5.22 -31.14
CA PHE A 70 30.14 -3.95 -30.63
C PHE A 70 29.06 -3.17 -29.89
N LEU A 71 29.51 -2.41 -28.90
CA LEU A 71 28.70 -1.55 -28.05
C LEU A 71 29.38 -0.19 -27.94
N SER A 72 28.67 0.90 -28.23
CA SER A 72 29.18 2.25 -28.03
C SER A 72 28.53 2.92 -26.81
N CYS A 73 29.35 3.63 -26.05
CA CYS A 73 28.94 4.39 -24.88
C CYS A 73 29.37 5.86 -25.05
N GLY A 74 28.46 6.81 -24.84
CA GLY A 74 28.78 8.25 -24.84
C GLY A 74 28.90 8.81 -23.43
N SER A 75 30.00 9.52 -23.17
CA SER A 75 30.29 10.23 -21.91
C SER A 75 29.78 11.67 -21.93
N GLN A 76 29.58 12.25 -20.74
CA GLN A 76 29.27 13.66 -20.52
C GLN A 76 30.22 14.62 -21.23
N LEU A 77 31.50 14.24 -21.36
CA LEU A 77 32.52 15.08 -21.99
C LEU A 77 32.46 15.06 -23.53
N GLY A 78 31.50 14.34 -24.12
CA GLY A 78 31.39 14.15 -25.57
C GLY A 78 32.29 13.03 -26.13
N THR A 79 32.99 12.31 -25.27
CA THR A 79 33.80 11.14 -25.66
C THR A 79 32.88 9.95 -25.95
N ALA A 80 33.08 9.31 -27.10
CA ALA A 80 32.41 8.05 -27.43
C ALA A 80 33.42 6.89 -27.33
N THR A 81 33.12 5.88 -26.52
CA THR A 81 33.94 4.68 -26.35
C THR A 81 33.27 3.51 -27.05
N LEU A 82 34.03 2.75 -27.84
CA LEU A 82 33.57 1.52 -28.49
C LEU A 82 34.14 0.30 -27.74
N LEU A 83 33.27 -0.62 -27.37
CA LEU A 83 33.58 -1.84 -26.63
C LEU A 83 33.23 -3.07 -27.47
N GLU A 84 34.08 -4.08 -27.43
CA GLU A 84 33.81 -5.39 -28.03
C GLU A 84 33.22 -6.34 -26.99
N ILE A 85 32.10 -6.97 -27.35
CA ILE A 85 31.39 -7.95 -26.52
C ILE A 85 31.95 -9.34 -26.82
N SER A 86 32.24 -10.09 -25.77
CA SER A 86 32.74 -11.46 -25.91
C SER A 86 31.72 -12.38 -26.60
N PRO A 87 32.18 -13.40 -27.35
CA PRO A 87 31.29 -14.35 -28.02
C PRO A 87 30.20 -14.94 -27.11
N GLY A 88 30.53 -15.26 -25.85
CA GLY A 88 29.55 -15.83 -24.91
C GLY A 88 28.37 -14.91 -24.58
N LEU A 89 28.52 -13.60 -24.74
CA LEU A 89 27.47 -12.61 -24.51
C LEU A 89 26.75 -12.18 -25.79
N CYS A 90 27.28 -12.52 -26.97
CA CYS A 90 26.65 -12.21 -28.26
C CYS A 90 26.09 -13.43 -29.01
N THR A 91 26.53 -14.65 -28.71
CA THR A 91 26.00 -15.87 -29.36
C THR A 91 24.76 -16.39 -28.64
N LEU A 92 23.64 -16.50 -29.35
CA LEU A 92 22.42 -17.14 -28.86
C LEU A 92 22.68 -18.62 -28.53
N GLN A 93 22.42 -19.02 -27.29
CA GLN A 93 22.53 -20.42 -26.88
C GLN A 93 21.23 -21.18 -27.20
N ARG A 94 21.34 -22.51 -27.37
CA ARG A 94 20.17 -23.36 -27.64
C ARG A 94 19.14 -23.21 -26.51
N ASN A 95 17.87 -23.09 -26.89
CA ASN A 95 16.72 -22.97 -25.99
C ASN A 95 16.61 -21.67 -25.17
N GLU A 96 17.50 -20.69 -25.33
CA GLU A 96 17.40 -19.41 -24.59
C GLU A 96 16.09 -18.69 -24.83
N LYS A 97 15.63 -18.66 -26.09
CA LYS A 97 14.36 -18.02 -26.44
C LYS A 97 13.18 -18.66 -25.68
N ALA A 98 13.14 -20.00 -25.63
CA ALA A 98 12.09 -20.71 -24.92
C ALA A 98 12.15 -20.48 -23.40
N LEU A 99 13.36 -20.49 -22.82
CA LEU A 99 13.57 -20.23 -21.40
C LEU A 99 13.22 -18.78 -21.02
N ALA A 100 13.59 -17.81 -21.85
CA ALA A 100 13.25 -16.41 -21.66
C ALA A 100 11.73 -16.20 -21.70
N THR A 101 11.04 -16.74 -22.70
CA THR A 101 9.58 -16.67 -22.79
C THR A 101 8.91 -17.32 -21.57
N ALA A 102 9.31 -18.54 -21.20
CA ALA A 102 8.74 -19.24 -20.05
C ALA A 102 8.96 -18.47 -18.73
N MET A 103 10.11 -17.80 -18.59
CA MET A 103 10.41 -16.94 -17.44
C MET A 103 9.46 -15.72 -17.41
N PHE A 104 9.30 -15.01 -18.53
CA PHE A 104 8.39 -13.86 -18.62
C PHE A 104 6.93 -14.25 -18.38
N GLU A 105 6.49 -15.41 -18.88
CA GLU A 105 5.14 -15.93 -18.64
C GLU A 105 4.90 -16.25 -17.17
N ARG A 106 5.85 -16.94 -16.52
CA ARG A 106 5.78 -17.24 -15.08
C ARG A 106 5.65 -15.95 -14.28
N GLU A 107 6.41 -14.94 -14.66
CA GLU A 107 6.42 -13.69 -13.92
C GLU A 107 5.17 -12.84 -14.18
N THR A 108 4.68 -12.80 -15.41
CA THR A 108 3.39 -12.17 -15.75
C THR A 108 2.25 -12.82 -14.97
N LYS A 109 2.27 -14.16 -14.83
CA LYS A 109 1.29 -14.89 -14.02
C LYS A 109 1.40 -14.53 -12.54
N ARG A 110 2.62 -14.43 -12.01
CA ARG A 110 2.88 -14.01 -10.63
C ARG A 110 2.35 -12.61 -10.36
N GLU A 111 2.61 -11.67 -11.26
CA GLU A 111 2.13 -10.29 -11.17
C GLU A 111 0.59 -10.24 -11.15
N LYS A 112 -0.08 -10.96 -12.06
CA LYS A 112 -1.56 -11.04 -12.07
C LYS A 112 -2.15 -11.58 -10.77
N ILE A 113 -1.53 -12.62 -10.19
CA ILE A 113 -1.98 -13.19 -8.90
C ILE A 113 -1.83 -12.17 -7.77
N LEU A 114 -0.70 -11.45 -7.73
CA LEU A 114 -0.44 -10.44 -6.71
C LEU A 114 -1.37 -9.24 -6.86
N GLU A 115 -1.63 -8.78 -8.08
CA GLU A 115 -2.57 -7.70 -8.36
C GLU A 115 -4.00 -8.08 -7.95
N ALA A 116 -4.44 -9.31 -8.27
CA ALA A 116 -5.74 -9.82 -7.85
C ALA A 116 -5.87 -9.86 -6.31
N ARG A 117 -4.85 -10.36 -5.60
CA ARG A 117 -4.81 -10.35 -4.13
C ARG A 117 -4.86 -8.95 -3.54
N HIS A 118 -4.11 -8.01 -4.12
CA HIS A 118 -4.11 -6.62 -3.65
C HIS A 118 -5.47 -5.95 -3.87
N ARG A 119 -6.14 -6.27 -4.98
CA ARG A 119 -7.51 -5.80 -5.26
C ARG A 119 -8.52 -6.37 -4.27
N GLU A 120 -8.44 -7.66 -3.98
CA GLU A 120 -9.30 -8.34 -3.00
C GLU A 120 -9.11 -7.76 -1.59
N MET A 121 -7.87 -7.56 -1.16
CA MET A 121 -7.55 -6.94 0.13
C MET A 121 -8.16 -5.54 0.26
N ARG A 122 -8.03 -4.72 -0.79
CA ARG A 122 -8.60 -3.36 -0.81
C ARG A 122 -10.13 -3.36 -0.81
N LEU A 123 -10.76 -4.33 -1.46
CA LEU A 123 -12.22 -4.54 -1.42
C LEU A 123 -12.68 -4.97 -0.03
N LYS A 124 -11.95 -5.87 0.62
CA LYS A 124 -12.23 -6.35 1.97
C LYS A 124 -12.05 -5.26 3.03
N GLU A 125 -11.06 -4.38 2.87
CA GLU A 125 -10.91 -3.19 3.73
C GLU A 125 -12.07 -2.22 3.57
N ARG A 126 -12.53 -1.98 2.33
CA ARG A 126 -13.71 -1.14 2.07
C ARG A 126 -14.97 -1.75 2.67
N SER A 127 -15.23 -3.03 2.43
CA SER A 127 -16.40 -3.70 2.99
C SER A 127 -16.35 -3.75 4.52
N ARG A 128 -15.16 -3.92 5.13
CA ARG A 128 -15.00 -3.85 6.58
C ARG A 128 -15.28 -2.45 7.13
N SER A 129 -14.86 -1.40 6.42
CA SER A 129 -15.16 -0.01 6.80
C SER A 129 -16.63 0.40 6.60
N GLU A 130 -17.30 -0.21 5.62
CA GLU A 130 -18.74 -0.04 5.41
C GLU A 130 -19.55 -0.82 6.44
N GLN A 131 -19.12 -2.05 6.76
CA GLN A 131 -19.75 -2.86 7.81
C GLN A 131 -19.56 -2.25 9.20
N SER A 132 -18.39 -1.67 9.52
CA SER A 132 -18.22 -0.93 10.78
C SER A 132 -19.09 0.32 10.85
N LYS A 133 -19.34 0.99 9.70
CA LYS A 133 -20.26 2.14 9.63
C LYS A 133 -21.73 1.71 9.71
N GLU A 134 -22.10 0.56 9.17
CA GLU A 134 -23.44 -0.02 9.32
C GLU A 134 -23.67 -0.60 10.71
N GLU A 135 -22.64 -1.13 11.38
CA GLU A 135 -22.71 -1.55 12.79
C GLU A 135 -22.82 -0.34 13.71
N GLU A 136 -22.02 0.71 13.53
CA GLU A 136 -22.22 2.00 14.23
C GLU A 136 -23.62 2.58 13.92
N GLY A 137 -24.08 2.53 12.67
CA GLY A 137 -25.41 3.00 12.27
C GLY A 137 -26.57 2.14 12.81
N LYS A 138 -26.36 0.85 13.08
CA LYS A 138 -27.34 -0.06 13.69
C LYS A 138 -27.30 -0.03 15.21
N GLU A 139 -26.16 0.24 15.84
CA GLU A 139 -26.11 0.58 17.26
C GLU A 139 -26.88 1.89 17.51
N VAL A 140 -26.72 2.90 16.65
CA VAL A 140 -27.53 4.14 16.69
C VAL A 140 -29.02 3.91 16.40
N HIS A 141 -29.40 2.83 15.70
CA HIS A 141 -30.82 2.51 15.42
C HIS A 141 -31.43 1.46 16.37
N GLY A 142 -30.60 0.75 17.14
CA GLY A 142 -31.00 -0.17 18.22
C GLY A 142 -31.03 0.51 19.60
N GLU A 143 -30.51 1.73 19.70
CA GLU A 143 -30.91 2.70 20.71
C GLU A 143 -32.33 3.19 20.36
N GLU A 144 -33.36 2.48 20.81
CA GLU A 144 -34.51 3.23 21.34
C GLU A 144 -33.91 4.16 22.40
N SER A 145 -33.93 5.46 22.07
CA SER A 145 -32.87 6.41 22.37
C SER A 145 -32.51 6.41 23.84
N ALA A 146 -31.22 6.42 24.18
CA ALA A 146 -30.79 6.68 25.56
C ALA A 146 -31.47 7.94 26.13
N GLU A 147 -31.81 8.90 25.27
CA GLU A 147 -32.59 10.09 25.60
C GLU A 147 -34.04 9.77 26.00
N ASP A 148 -34.70 8.79 25.36
CA ASP A 148 -36.07 8.37 25.69
C ASP A 148 -36.11 7.64 27.05
N LEU A 149 -35.11 6.79 27.33
CA LEU A 149 -34.96 6.13 28.63
C LEU A 149 -34.67 7.12 29.76
N ILE A 150 -33.86 8.15 29.50
CA ILE A 150 -33.59 9.23 30.45
C ILE A 150 -34.85 10.06 30.68
N ALA A 151 -35.59 10.42 29.63
CA ALA A 151 -36.84 11.18 29.74
C ALA A 151 -37.91 10.42 30.55
N GLN A 152 -38.00 9.10 30.37
CA GLN A 152 -38.91 8.28 31.16
C GLN A 152 -38.50 8.23 32.64
N ALA A 153 -37.20 8.07 32.93
CA ALA A 153 -36.68 8.05 34.29
C ALA A 153 -36.87 9.40 35.02
N GLU A 154 -36.67 10.52 34.33
CA GLU A 154 -36.93 11.86 34.90
C GLU A 154 -38.41 12.03 35.25
N LYS A 155 -39.32 11.61 34.37
CA LYS A 155 -40.75 11.71 34.61
C LYS A 155 -41.18 10.89 35.84
N GLU A 156 -40.73 9.64 35.94
CA GLU A 156 -41.04 8.78 37.09
C GLU A 156 -40.49 9.35 38.41
N PHE A 157 -39.32 9.99 38.37
CA PHE A 157 -38.74 10.66 39.53
C PHE A 157 -39.61 11.84 40.00
N PHE A 158 -39.99 12.75 39.10
CA PHE A 158 -40.80 13.91 39.46
C PHE A 158 -42.20 13.53 39.94
N ASP A 159 -42.84 12.54 39.30
CA ASP A 159 -44.15 12.02 39.73
C ASP A 159 -44.09 11.46 41.17
N THR A 160 -43.01 10.76 41.51
CA THR A 160 -42.80 10.20 42.85
C THR A 160 -42.56 11.28 43.89
N VAL A 161 -41.74 12.29 43.54
CA VAL A 161 -41.44 13.42 44.43
C VAL A 161 -42.69 14.26 44.68
N GLU A 162 -43.49 14.53 43.66
CA GLU A 162 -44.75 15.30 43.80
C GLU A 162 -45.77 14.53 44.64
N ALA A 163 -45.86 13.21 44.48
CA ALA A 163 -46.73 12.37 45.30
C ALA A 163 -46.33 12.38 46.79
N GLU A 164 -45.03 12.36 47.10
CA GLU A 164 -44.54 12.43 48.47
C GLU A 164 -44.69 13.82 49.10
N LEU A 165 -44.50 14.90 48.32
CA LEU A 165 -44.77 16.27 48.78
C LEU A 165 -46.25 16.46 49.10
N LYS A 166 -47.15 16.00 48.22
CA LYS A 166 -48.61 16.05 48.48
C LYS A 166 -49.04 15.20 49.66
N LYS A 167 -48.34 14.10 49.96
CA LYS A 167 -48.60 13.33 51.18
C LYS A 167 -48.15 14.09 52.42
N ARG A 168 -46.96 14.69 52.38
CA ARG A 168 -46.45 15.53 53.48
C ARG A 168 -47.33 16.73 53.76
N GLU A 169 -47.76 17.46 52.74
CA GLU A 169 -48.68 18.59 52.89
C GLU A 169 -50.00 18.15 53.53
N LYS A 170 -50.56 17.00 53.11
CA LYS A 170 -51.77 16.43 53.73
C LYS A 170 -51.56 15.91 55.16
N GLU A 171 -50.34 15.49 55.50
CA GLU A 171 -49.97 15.09 56.86
C GLU A 171 -49.75 16.31 57.76
N GLU A 172 -49.18 17.39 57.22
CA GLU A 172 -49.00 18.68 57.87
C GLU A 172 -50.35 19.37 58.11
N GLU A 173 -51.22 19.46 57.10
CA GLU A 173 -52.60 19.99 57.24
C GLU A 173 -53.42 19.19 58.27
N LYS A 174 -53.26 17.86 58.30
CA LYS A 174 -53.93 17.01 59.32
C LYS A 174 -53.36 17.17 60.72
N ASN A 175 -52.09 17.56 60.86
CA ASN A 175 -51.51 17.84 62.17
C ASN A 175 -51.89 19.26 62.63
N GLU A 176 -51.91 20.25 61.75
CA GLU A 176 -52.38 21.59 62.07
C GLU A 176 -53.87 21.62 62.44
N GLU A 177 -54.74 20.86 61.75
CA GLU A 177 -56.16 20.72 62.13
C GLU A 177 -56.35 20.04 63.51
N LYS A 178 -55.45 19.13 63.90
CA LYS A 178 -55.47 18.50 65.22
C LYS A 178 -54.99 19.44 66.32
N ASP A 179 -53.92 20.20 66.09
CA ASP A 179 -53.41 21.19 67.05
C ASP A 179 -54.42 22.32 67.28
N VAL A 180 -55.16 22.75 66.25
CA VAL A 180 -56.22 23.77 66.37
C VAL A 180 -57.48 23.26 67.11
N CYS A 181 -57.72 21.94 67.11
CA CYS A 181 -58.81 21.35 67.90
C CYS A 181 -58.41 21.19 69.38
N GLU A 182 -57.15 20.90 69.69
CA GLU A 182 -56.67 20.83 71.07
C GLU A 182 -56.58 22.21 71.76
N GLU A 183 -56.30 23.30 71.03
CA GLU A 183 -56.33 24.68 71.59
C GLU A 183 -57.74 25.24 71.86
N LYS A 184 -58.80 24.64 71.30
CA LYS A 184 -60.19 25.10 71.53
C LYS A 184 -60.87 24.44 72.74
N ASP A 185 -60.28 23.38 73.28
CA ASP A 185 -60.80 22.61 74.42
C ASP A 185 -60.00 22.82 75.73
N GLY A 186 -59.10 23.83 75.79
CA GLY A 186 -58.36 24.26 76.99
C GLY A 186 -58.83 25.60 77.54
#